data_AF-A0A9E2I306-F1
#
_entry.id   AF-A0A9E2I306-F1
#
_cell.length_a   1.000
_cell.length_b   1.000
_cell.length_c   1.000
_cell.angle_alpha   90.00
_cell.angle_beta   90.00
_cell.angle_gamma   90.00
#
_symmetry.space_group_name_H-M   'P 1'
#
loop_
_entity.id
_entity.type
_entity.pdbx_description
1 polymer ?
#
loop_
_entity_poly.entity_id
_entity_poly.type
_entity_poly.pdbx_seq_one_letter_code
_entity_poly.pdbx_strand_id
1 'polypeptide(L)' 'MVLRRATRGKNAGYQFFGCTNYPNCRQVISVS' A
#
# COMPACT_ATOMS: atom_id res chain seq x y z
N MET A 1 -1.49 -8.52 -6.86
CA MET A 1 -1.65 -7.38 -5.92
C MET A 1 -1.96 -7.96 -4.55
N VAL A 2 -1.52 -7.33 -3.47
CA VAL A 2 -1.69 -7.82 -2.09
C VAL A 2 -2.17 -6.68 -1.19
N LEU A 3 -3.01 -7.00 -0.21
CA LEU A 3 -3.44 -6.06 0.82
C LEU A 3 -2.26 -5.78 1.75
N ARG A 4 -1.89 -4.51 1.90
CA ARG A 4 -0.79 -4.08 2.78
C ARG A 4 -1.30 -2.99 3.70
N ARG A 5 -0.68 -2.90 4.88
CA ARG A 5 -0.92 -1.84 5.85
C ARG A 5 0.20 -0.81 5.77
N ALA A 6 -0.14 0.46 5.63
CA ALA A 6 0.83 1.54 5.68
C ALA A 6 1.41 1.64 7.10
N THR A 7 2.73 1.67 7.21
CA THR A 7 3.45 1.71 8.50
C THR A 7 3.99 3.10 8.83
N ARG A 8 3.96 4.04 7.88
CA ARG A 8 4.56 5.38 8.00
C ARG A 8 3.75 6.43 7.25
N GLY A 9 3.92 7.70 7.64
CA GLY A 9 3.26 8.86 7.02
C GLY A 9 1.83 9.08 7.49
N LYS A 10 1.13 10.04 6.88
CA LYS A 10 -0.25 10.43 7.25
C LYS A 10 -1.27 9.29 7.15
N ASN A 11 -1.00 8.29 6.31
CA ASN A 11 -1.84 7.12 6.12
C ASN A 11 -1.41 5.91 6.96
N ALA A 12 -0.48 6.07 7.92
CA ALA A 12 -0.07 4.97 8.79
C ALA A 12 -1.28 4.35 9.50
N GLY A 13 -1.40 3.03 9.44
CA GLY A 13 -2.53 2.30 9.98
C GLY A 13 -3.58 1.89 8.93
N TYR A 14 -3.70 2.63 7.82
CA TYR A 14 -4.65 2.31 6.75
C TYR A 14 -4.16 1.17 5.85
N GLN A 15 -5.12 0.45 5.26
CA GLN A 15 -4.85 -0.63 4.32
C GLN A 15 -4.99 -0.14 2.88
N PHE A 16 -4.15 -0.67 1.99
CA PHE A 16 -4.18 -0.39 0.57
C PHE A 16 -3.80 -1.64 -0.22
N PHE A 17 -4.25 -1.73 -1.47
CA PHE A 17 -3.78 -2.77 -2.37
C PHE A 17 -2.52 -2.29 -3.10
N GLY A 18 -1.46 -3.06 -2.96
CA GLY A 18 -0.16 -2.76 -3.57
C GLY A 18 0.41 -3.94 -4.32
N CYS A 19 1.47 -3.69 -5.07
CA CYS A 19 2.24 -4.75 -5.71
C CYS A 19 2.88 -5.68 -4.68
N THR A 20 3.10 -6.93 -5.06
CA THR A 20 3.80 -7.92 -4.24
C THR A 20 5.23 -7.47 -3.94
N ASN A 21 5.88 -6.84 -4.94
CA ASN A 21 7.26 -6.34 -4.86
C ASN A 21 7.38 -4.89 -4.35
N TYR A 22 6.40 -4.38 -3.60
CA TYR A 22 6.55 -3.09 -2.90
C TYR A 22 7.65 -3.23 -1.83
N PRO A 23 8.60 -2.26 -1.70
CA PRO A 23 8.60 -0.89 -2.24
C PRO A 23 9.27 -0.69 -3.61
N ASN A 24 9.82 -1.74 -4.22
CA ASN A 24 10.48 -1.66 -5.53
C ASN A 24 9.48 -1.37 -6.66
N CYS A 25 8.26 -1.87 -6.53
CA CYS A 25 7.14 -1.53 -7.40
C CYS A 25 6.10 -0.70 -6.62
N ARG A 26 5.83 0.53 -7.09
CA ARG A 26 5.02 1.55 -6.40
C ARG A 26 3.66 1.80 -7.06
N GLN A 27 3.13 0.82 -7.80
CA GLN A 27 1.77 0.91 -8.29
C GLN A 27 0.82 0.63 -7.12
N VAL A 28 0.02 1.63 -6.75
CA VAL A 28 -0.90 1.59 -5.62
C VAL A 28 -2.30 1.85 -6.17
N ILE A 29 -3.26 1.01 -5.77
CA ILE A 29 -4.66 1.25 -6.09
C ILE A 29 -5.32 1.80 -4.84
N SER A 30 -5.79 3.05 -4.95
CA SER A 30 -6.62 3.65 -3.92
C SER A 30 -7.96 2.93 -3.92
N VAL A 31 -8.30 2.31 -2.80
CA VAL A 31 -9.65 1.80 -2.59
C VAL A 31 -10.46 2.99 -2.11
N SER A 32 -11.32 3.50 -2.99
CA SER A 32 -12.32 4.54 -2.70
C SER A 32 -13.41 4.01 -1.80
#